data_AF-A0A521RXI5-F1
#
_entry.id   AF-A0A521RXI5-F1
#
_cell.length_a   1.000
_cell.length_b   1.000
_cell.length_c   1.000
_cell.angle_alpha   90.00
_cell.angle_beta   90.00
_cell.angle_gamma   90.00
#
_symmetry.space_group_name_H-M   'P 1'
#
loop_
_entity.id
_entity.type
_entity.pdbx_description
1 polymer ?
#
loop_
_entity_poly.entity_id
_entity_poly.type
_entity_poly.pdbx_seq_one_letter_code
_entity_poly.pdbx_strand_id
1 'polypeptide(L)'
;MVSYQVQEGYAAVLVGLVNLYSGTGYTQGTATLLTWKLRLDQTEDVQFYENILMDHGNLATPWPVPGGIRLKSGQLLELRVTVPVGSTIGVGGTNRNIGVLMGWEWPAAAGEDF
;
A
#
# COMPACT_ATOMS: atom_id res chain seq x y z
N MET A 1 -3.82 5.79 6.20
CA MET A 1 -4.02 4.39 5.82
C MET A 1 -5.00 4.37 4.66
N VAL A 2 -4.75 3.56 3.64
CA VAL A 2 -5.72 3.23 2.59
C VAL A 2 -5.88 1.71 2.58
N SER A 3 -7.09 1.23 2.37
CA SER A 3 -7.40 -0.20 2.37
C SER A 3 -8.41 -0.54 1.30
N TYR A 4 -8.35 -1.77 0.81
CA TYR A 4 -9.25 -2.31 -0.17
C TYR A 4 -9.60 -3.76 0.18
N GLN A 5 -10.89 -4.04 0.24
CA GLN A 5 -11.46 -5.33 0.58
C GLN A 5 -11.99 -5.96 -0.72
N VAL A 6 -11.52 -7.16 -1.06
CA VAL A 6 -12.08 -7.90 -2.20
C VAL A 6 -13.50 -8.33 -1.86
N GLN A 7 -14.42 -8.12 -2.80
CA GLN A 7 -15.80 -8.50 -2.62
C GLN A 7 -15.94 -10.03 -2.55
N GLU A 8 -16.92 -10.51 -1.79
CA GLU A 8 -17.23 -11.94 -1.77
C GLU A 8 -17.64 -12.46 -3.16
N GLY A 9 -17.02 -13.57 -3.59
CA GLY A 9 -17.18 -14.14 -4.93
C GLY A 9 -16.31 -13.48 -6.01
N TYR A 10 -15.38 -12.59 -5.64
CA TYR A 10 -14.45 -11.94 -6.56
C TYR A 10 -13.00 -12.32 -6.23
N ALA A 11 -12.14 -12.16 -7.23
CA ALA A 11 -10.69 -12.15 -7.09
C ALA A 11 -10.17 -10.80 -7.57
N ALA A 12 -9.03 -10.38 -7.03
CA ALA A 12 -8.40 -9.13 -7.44
C ALA A 12 -6.89 -9.28 -7.62
N VAL A 13 -6.30 -8.34 -8.36
CA VAL A 13 -4.85 -8.18 -8.45
C VAL A 13 -4.48 -6.72 -8.32
N LEU A 14 -3.61 -6.41 -7.36
CA LEU A 14 -2.95 -5.11 -7.28
C LEU A 14 -1.82 -5.08 -8.30
N VAL A 15 -1.83 -4.07 -9.18
CA VAL A 15 -0.79 -3.87 -10.21
C VAL A 15 -0.10 -2.53 -10.08
N GLY A 16 -0.64 -1.63 -9.25
CA GLY A 16 -0.10 -0.30 -9.05
C GLY A 16 -0.19 0.16 -7.60
N LEU A 17 0.81 0.93 -7.19
CA LEU A 17 0.93 1.51 -5.87
C LEU A 17 1.33 2.98 -6.02
N VAL A 18 0.73 3.85 -5.21
CA VAL A 18 1.30 5.15 -4.91
C VAL A 18 1.51 5.25 -3.42
N ASN A 19 2.73 5.55 -3.01
CA ASN A 19 3.00 6.04 -1.67
C ASN A 19 3.89 7.27 -1.81
N LEU A 20 3.44 8.41 -1.30
CA LEU A 20 4.25 9.61 -1.35
C LEU A 20 4.00 10.49 -0.14
N TYR A 21 5.03 11.21 0.27
CA TYR A 21 4.92 12.30 1.23
C TYR A 21 5.05 13.65 0.53
N SER A 22 4.09 14.54 0.77
CA SER A 22 4.10 15.93 0.32
C SER A 22 4.21 16.85 1.52
N GLY A 23 5.36 17.49 1.69
CA GLY A 23 5.64 18.35 2.85
C GLY A 23 7.14 18.60 3.01
N THR A 24 7.54 19.10 4.16
CA THR A 24 8.96 19.34 4.50
C THR A 24 9.50 18.31 5.49
N GLY A 25 10.82 18.15 5.54
CA GLY A 25 11.52 17.34 6.56
C GLY A 25 11.64 15.85 6.25
N TYR A 26 10.87 15.33 5.29
CA TYR A 26 11.00 13.94 4.85
C TYR A 26 12.22 13.74 3.96
N THR A 27 13.04 12.75 4.33
CA THR A 27 14.18 12.28 3.55
C THR A 27 13.98 10.82 3.23
N GLN A 28 13.80 10.51 1.93
CA GLN A 28 13.64 9.14 1.45
C GLN A 28 14.79 8.24 1.90
N GLY A 29 14.49 6.97 2.18
CA GLY A 29 15.46 5.98 2.66
C GLY A 29 15.71 6.01 4.18
N THR A 30 15.12 6.97 4.92
CA THR A 30 15.35 7.10 6.36
C THR A 30 14.28 6.37 7.18
N ALA A 31 14.59 5.15 7.63
CA ALA A 31 13.66 4.29 8.38
C ALA A 31 13.21 4.85 9.74
N THR A 32 13.90 5.83 10.30
CA THR A 32 13.50 6.50 11.56
C THR A 32 12.47 7.61 11.36
N LEU A 33 12.19 7.99 10.11
CA LEU A 33 11.28 9.10 9.79
C LEU A 33 9.89 8.60 9.41
N LEU A 34 9.80 7.77 8.37
CA LEU A 34 8.54 7.28 7.86
C LEU A 34 8.75 6.00 7.07
N THR A 35 7.86 5.03 7.29
CA THR A 35 7.84 3.75 6.59
C THR A 35 6.44 3.50 6.07
N TRP A 36 6.33 3.01 4.84
CA TRP A 36 5.10 2.39 4.35
C TRP A 36 5.21 0.87 4.35
N LYS A 37 4.06 0.18 4.49
CA LYS A 37 3.96 -1.28 4.44
C LYS A 37 2.68 -1.71 3.74
N LEU A 38 2.74 -2.79 2.97
CA LEU A 38 1.55 -3.50 2.52
C LEU A 38 1.24 -4.67 3.45
N ARG A 39 -0.02 -4.84 3.83
CA ARG A 39 -0.49 -5.89 4.73
C ARG A 39 -1.75 -6.56 4.22
N LEU A 40 -1.82 -7.89 4.36
CA LEU A 40 -2.99 -8.72 4.09
C LEU A 40 -3.68 -9.15 5.38
N ASP A 41 -5.01 -9.09 5.37
CA ASP A 41 -5.90 -9.59 6.43
C ASP A 41 -5.46 -9.15 7.84
N GLN A 42 -4.90 -7.93 7.93
CA GLN A 42 -4.38 -7.33 9.15
C GLN A 42 -3.33 -8.18 9.88
N THR A 43 -2.72 -9.17 9.24
CA THR A 43 -1.84 -10.15 9.89
C THR A 43 -0.51 -10.28 9.16
N GLU A 44 -0.53 -10.48 7.84
CA GLU A 44 0.63 -10.80 7.02
C GLU A 44 1.17 -9.58 6.28
N ASP A 45 2.47 -9.27 6.42
CA ASP A 45 3.12 -8.24 5.59
C ASP A 45 3.38 -8.84 4.20
N VAL A 46 3.03 -8.11 3.14
CA VAL A 46 3.25 -8.59 1.77
C VAL A 46 4.75 -8.64 1.48
N GLN A 47 5.22 -9.78 0.95
CA GLN A 47 6.62 -9.99 0.64
C GLN A 47 7.18 -8.88 -0.26
N PHE A 48 8.38 -8.39 0.05
CA PHE A 48 9.07 -7.26 -0.60
C PHE A 48 8.46 -5.87 -0.36
N TYR A 49 7.34 -5.79 0.36
CA TYR A 49 6.66 -4.54 0.72
C TYR A 49 6.50 -4.39 2.25
N GLU A 50 7.34 -5.08 3.03
CA GLU A 50 7.33 -5.09 4.49
C GLU A 50 7.93 -3.81 5.09
N ASN A 51 8.73 -3.07 4.31
CA ASN A 51 9.35 -1.80 4.71
C ASN A 51 9.73 -0.95 3.49
N ILE A 52 8.77 -0.16 3.01
CA ILE A 52 8.97 0.79 1.91
C ILE A 52 9.44 2.12 2.52
N LEU A 53 10.66 2.54 2.18
CA LEU A 53 11.30 3.73 2.76
C LEU A 53 11.36 4.94 1.82
N MET A 54 10.94 4.76 0.57
CA MET A 54 11.01 5.76 -0.49
C MET A 54 9.64 5.98 -1.11
N ASP A 55 9.44 7.14 -1.72
CA ASP A 55 8.22 7.42 -2.47
C ASP A 55 8.16 6.52 -3.71
N HIS A 56 6.98 5.98 -4.00
CA HIS A 56 6.71 5.23 -5.22
C HIS A 56 5.55 5.87 -5.99
N GLY A 57 5.83 6.18 -7.25
CA GLY A 57 4.83 6.69 -8.18
C GLY A 57 4.28 8.06 -7.81
N ASN A 58 3.32 8.51 -8.60
CA ASN A 58 2.50 9.69 -8.31
C ASN A 58 1.08 9.47 -8.86
N LEU A 59 0.19 10.43 -8.65
CA LEU A 59 -1.22 10.31 -9.06
C LEU A 59 -1.43 10.24 -10.59
N ALA A 60 -0.46 10.71 -11.39
CA ALA A 60 -0.50 10.62 -12.85
C ALA A 60 0.20 9.35 -13.37
N THR A 61 1.23 8.88 -12.68
CA THR A 61 2.02 7.70 -13.05
C THR A 61 2.27 6.85 -11.80
N PRO A 62 1.35 5.91 -11.50
CA PRO A 62 1.50 4.98 -10.38
C PRO A 62 2.73 4.10 -10.55
N TRP A 63 3.34 3.68 -9.44
CA TRP A 63 4.45 2.74 -9.48
C TRP A 63 3.94 1.34 -9.83
N PRO A 64 4.55 0.64 -10.80
CA PRO A 64 4.15 -0.71 -11.14
C PRO A 64 4.51 -1.67 -10.01
N VAL A 65 3.61 -2.60 -9.69
CA VAL A 65 3.86 -3.71 -8.76
C VAL A 65 4.23 -4.94 -9.61
N PRO A 66 5.52 -5.27 -9.76
CA PRO A 66 5.94 -6.35 -10.65
C PRO A 66 5.40 -7.69 -10.16
N GLY A 67 4.85 -8.49 -11.07
CA GLY A 67 4.20 -9.78 -10.75
C GLY A 67 2.77 -9.65 -10.21
N GLY A 68 2.38 -8.46 -9.75
CA GLY A 68 1.09 -8.18 -9.12
C GLY A 68 0.93 -8.88 -7.77
N ILE A 69 0.08 -8.31 -6.90
CA ILE A 69 -0.32 -8.97 -5.64
C ILE A 69 -1.72 -9.51 -5.84
N ARG A 70 -1.86 -10.83 -5.90
CA ARG A 70 -3.15 -11.50 -6.06
C ARG A 70 -3.87 -11.56 -4.72
N LEU A 71 -5.16 -11.28 -4.73
CA LEU A 71 -6.04 -11.27 -3.58
C LEU A 71 -7.23 -12.19 -3.85
N LYS A 72 -7.61 -12.97 -2.85
CA LYS A 72 -8.77 -13.87 -2.87
C LYS A 72 -10.02 -13.16 -2.36
N SER A 73 -11.17 -13.80 -2.61
CA SER A 73 -12.46 -13.43 -2.04
C SER A 73 -12.34 -13.18 -0.54
N GLY A 74 -12.87 -12.04 -0.07
CA GLY A 74 -12.87 -11.72 1.34
C GLY A 74 -11.51 -11.28 1.92
N GLN A 75 -10.44 -11.17 1.13
CA GLN A 75 -9.16 -10.64 1.63
C GLN A 75 -9.12 -9.10 1.68
N LEU A 76 -8.50 -8.58 2.74
CA LEU A 76 -8.25 -7.15 2.95
C LEU A 76 -6.79 -6.82 2.66
N LEU A 77 -6.55 -5.93 1.70
CA LEU A 77 -5.23 -5.34 1.48
C LEU A 77 -5.17 -3.92 2.06
N GLU A 78 -4.11 -3.62 2.81
CA GLU A 78 -3.89 -2.32 3.44
C GLU A 78 -2.51 -1.75 3.08
N LEU A 79 -2.46 -0.48 2.70
CA LEU A 79 -1.23 0.31 2.73
C LEU A 79 -1.21 1.15 4.02
N ARG A 80 -0.29 0.77 4.90
CA ARG A 80 -0.09 1.40 6.19
C ARG A 80 1.09 2.36 6.14
N VAL A 81 0.96 3.44 6.88
CA VAL A 81 2.00 4.45 7.08
C VAL A 81 2.37 4.39 8.55
N THR A 82 3.63 4.11 8.84
CA THR A 82 4.17 4.12 10.19
C THR A 82 5.07 5.33 10.35
N VAL A 83 4.77 6.15 11.35
CA VAL A 83 5.63 7.24 11.80
C VAL A 83 6.29 6.75 13.09
N PRO A 84 7.59 6.41 13.08
CA PRO A 84 8.29 5.91 14.26
C PRO A 84 8.22 6.89 15.45
N VAL A 85 8.23 6.34 16.66
CA VAL A 85 8.29 7.16 17.88
C VAL A 85 9.59 7.97 17.86
N GLY A 86 9.49 9.30 17.96
CA GLY A 86 10.63 10.21 17.83
C GLY A 86 10.92 10.69 16.40
N SER A 87 10.11 10.29 15.41
CA SER A 87 10.17 10.88 14.08
C SER A 87 9.90 12.38 14.14
N THR A 88 10.69 13.15 13.39
CA THR A 88 10.51 14.60 13.21
C THR A 88 9.51 14.92 12.09
N ILE A 89 8.97 13.90 11.41
CA ILE A 89 8.00 14.07 10.33
C ILE A 89 6.64 14.44 10.91
N GLY A 90 6.19 15.65 10.60
CA GLY A 90 4.82 16.06 10.86
C GLY A 90 3.86 15.38 9.87
N VAL A 91 2.81 14.75 10.38
CA VAL A 91 1.66 14.30 9.58
C VAL A 91 0.46 15.17 9.92
N GLY A 92 -0.12 15.84 8.92
CA GLY A 92 -1.23 16.79 9.09
C GLY A 92 -0.90 18.22 8.66
N GLY A 93 -1.93 19.07 8.54
CA GLY A 93 -1.79 20.45 8.08
C GLY A 93 -1.33 20.54 6.62
N THR A 94 -0.20 21.21 6.39
CA THR A 94 0.44 21.31 5.06
C THR A 94 1.19 20.04 4.66
N ASN A 95 1.47 19.14 5.60
CA ASN A 95 2.17 17.89 5.34
C ASN A 95 1.17 16.75 5.15
N ARG A 96 1.29 16.04 4.03
CA ARG A 96 0.36 15.00 3.62
C ARG A 96 1.11 13.72 3.31
N ASN A 97 0.61 12.62 3.85
CA ASN A 97 0.96 11.30 3.35
C ASN A 97 -0.16 10.82 2.42
N ILE A 98 0.20 10.41 1.21
CA ILE A 98 -0.76 9.99 0.19
C ILE A 98 -0.47 8.51 -0.12
N GLY A 99 -1.53 7.71 -0.12
CA GLY A 99 -1.50 6.29 -0.43
C GLY A 99 -2.60 5.97 -1.45
N VAL A 100 -2.27 5.24 -2.50
CA VAL A 100 -3.22 4.76 -3.51
C VAL A 100 -2.89 3.31 -3.85
N LEU A 101 -3.92 2.47 -3.89
CA LEU A 101 -3.86 1.09 -4.35
C LEU A 101 -4.61 1.00 -5.69
N MET A 102 -3.99 0.39 -6.70
CA MET A 102 -4.56 0.28 -8.04
C MET A 102 -4.49 -1.15 -8.55
N GLY A 103 -5.58 -1.61 -9.14
CA GLY A 103 -5.74 -3.01 -9.50
C GLY A 103 -6.95 -3.28 -10.38
N TRP A 104 -7.19 -4.56 -10.59
CA TRP A 104 -8.37 -5.09 -11.27
C TRP A 104 -9.06 -6.06 -10.33
N GLU A 105 -10.39 -6.11 -10.42
CA GLU A 105 -11.23 -7.06 -9.69
C GLU A 105 -12.15 -7.74 -10.72
N TRP A 106 -12.36 -9.04 -10.57
CA TRP A 106 -13.20 -9.84 -11.46
C TRP A 106 -13.92 -10.95 -10.70
N PRO A 107 -15.07 -11.43 -11.18
CA PRO A 107 -15.75 -12.56 -10.56
C PRO A 107 -14.83 -13.78 -10.49
N ALA A 108 -14.68 -14.38 -9.31
CA ALA A 108 -13.93 -15.61 -9.15
C ALA A 108 -14.69 -16.76 -9.81
N ALA A 109 -14.01 -17.59 -10.59
CA ALA A 109 -14.60 -18.84 -11.06
C ALA A 109 -14.87 -19.75 -9.85
N ALA A 110 -15.99 -20.49 -9.88
CA ALA A 110 -16.33 -21.41 -8.80
C ALA A 110 -15.20 -22.43 -8.60
N GLY A 111 -14.48 -22.33 -7.47
CA GLY A 111 -13.40 -23.25 -7.09
C GLY A 111 -11.97 -22.83 -7.46
N GLU A 112 -11.75 -21.61 -7.98
CA GLU A 112 -10.38 -21.11 -8.15
C GLU A 112 -9.90 -20.37 -6.89
N ASP A 113 -9.36 -21.15 -5.95
CA ASP A 113 -8.43 -20.66 -4.94
C ASP A 113 -7.02 -20.64 -5.57
N PHE A 114 -6.52 -19.45 -5.92
CA PHE A 114 -5.14 -19.28 -6.40
C PHE A 114 -4.09 -19.65 -5.34
#